data_AF-A0A329XJT2-F1
#
_entry.id   AF-A0A329XJT2-F1
#
_cell.length_a   1.000
_cell.length_b   1.000
_cell.length_c   1.000
_cell.angle_alpha   90.00
_cell.angle_beta   90.00
_cell.angle_gamma   90.00
#
_symmetry.space_group_name_H-M   'P 1'
#
loop_
_entity.id
_entity.type
_entity.pdbx_description
1 polymer ?
#
loop_
_entity_poly.entity_id
_entity_poly.type
_entity_poly.pdbx_seq_one_letter_code
_entity_poly.pdbx_strand_id
1 'polypeptide(L)'
;MRPTIRETALRRRHLTASLLVLLLVCAPLVGCSLGADQSGLDIPGFSPSATSISDQTNAQAALEYLSPDGEISDGRWVPGEMTTERWEALTDRDWGPAGLEELTAAMATASTMRTDQDEQTAAKATWTVARSIEFAVDQVPPKNYTETMKQNLAALLGNSPDEIAALAGGESLESSDLYGLSGLVTDEQFETLLYRVIDDEHAADTLVTVMLQYHHNQIDEEMPTAANPEATLLGKYRNAAMTMGYLDGITELHTNNNSTSDTINAADMKRVLTAQAYVDAAQYSLLSDAAMEAAATGNNGGPFSFYTEVDGKPTITAPDPMTPEAAHEYINWEDLIHDSVMDSLDVNIEAGDHTGRKQGQSAEVIQ
;
A
#
# COMPACT_ATOMS: atom_id res chain seq x y z
N MET A 1 31.65 53.69 31.55
CA MET A 1 31.32 52.53 32.40
C MET A 1 30.33 51.66 31.64
N ARG A 2 30.78 50.53 31.07
CA ARG A 2 29.88 49.48 30.54
C ARG A 2 29.31 48.68 31.71
N PRO A 3 28.12 48.11 31.56
CA PRO A 3 27.95 46.73 31.95
C PRO A 3 27.39 45.84 30.84
N THR A 4 27.74 44.57 31.01
CA THR A 4 27.69 43.41 30.15
C THR A 4 26.32 42.76 29.98
N ILE A 5 26.14 42.26 28.75
CA ILE A 5 25.28 41.18 28.23
C ILE A 5 24.91 40.09 29.25
N ARG A 6 23.63 39.69 29.24
CA ARG A 6 23.21 38.30 29.40
C ARG A 6 21.94 38.05 28.58
N GLU A 7 22.12 37.67 27.32
CA GLU A 7 21.06 37.06 26.51
C GLU A 7 20.78 35.65 27.05
N THR A 8 19.60 35.47 27.64
CA THR A 8 19.05 34.15 27.91
C THR A 8 18.42 33.63 26.61
N ALA A 9 19.10 32.68 25.97
CA ALA A 9 18.55 31.90 24.86
C ALA A 9 17.25 31.22 25.31
N LEU A 10 16.12 31.69 24.79
CA LEU A 10 14.83 31.04 24.97
C LEU A 10 14.82 29.80 24.07
N ARG A 11 15.24 28.67 24.65
CA ARG A 11 15.18 27.34 24.05
C ARG A 11 13.70 26.97 23.87
N ARG A 12 13.09 27.32 22.73
CA ARG A 12 11.79 26.76 22.34
C ARG A 12 12.00 25.27 22.07
N ARG A 13 11.51 24.46 23.01
CA ARG A 13 11.34 23.02 22.84
C ARG A 13 10.30 22.84 21.73
N HIS A 14 10.75 22.46 20.55
CA HIS A 14 9.87 21.84 19.58
C HIS A 14 9.47 20.49 20.18
N LEU A 15 8.18 20.35 20.49
CA LEU A 15 7.57 19.06 20.78
C LEU A 15 7.55 18.30 19.45
N THR A 16 8.59 17.52 19.19
CA THR A 16 8.56 16.45 18.19
C THR A 16 7.66 15.35 18.76
N ALA A 17 6.36 15.49 18.54
CA ALA A 17 5.46 14.35 18.58
C ALA A 17 5.55 13.70 17.20
N SER A 18 6.50 12.78 17.02
CA SER A 18 6.40 11.76 15.98
C SER A 18 5.22 10.88 16.36
N LEU A 19 4.03 11.25 15.92
CA LEU A 19 2.85 10.40 15.96
C LEU A 19 3.02 9.49 14.74
N LEU A 20 3.61 8.31 14.95
CA LEU A 20 3.59 7.23 13.97
C LEU A 20 2.11 6.87 13.78
N VAL A 21 1.52 7.30 12.66
CA VAL A 21 0.13 7.01 12.32
C VAL A 21 0.09 5.57 11.80
N LEU A 22 -0.03 4.63 12.73
CA LEU A 22 -0.36 3.24 12.42
C LEU A 22 -1.82 3.19 11.94
N LEU A 23 -2.02 3.17 10.63
CA LEU A 23 -3.33 2.96 10.04
C LEU A 23 -3.39 1.54 9.47
N LEU A 24 -4.09 0.67 10.19
CA LEU A 24 -4.60 -0.59 9.67
C LEU A 24 -5.48 -0.30 8.45
N VAL A 25 -5.33 -1.10 7.40
CA VAL A 25 -6.23 -1.07 6.25
C VAL A 25 -7.62 -1.53 6.71
N CYS A 26 -8.55 -0.60 6.89
CA CYS A 26 -9.97 -0.89 7.10
C CYS A 26 -10.69 -1.08 5.76
N ALA A 27 -10.24 -2.03 4.94
CA ALA A 27 -11.04 -2.47 3.80
C ALA A 27 -12.23 -3.31 4.35
N PRO A 28 -13.49 -3.01 3.97
CA PRO A 28 -14.62 -3.81 4.42
C PRO A 28 -14.50 -5.23 3.83
N LEU A 29 -14.23 -6.22 4.69
CA LEU A 29 -14.26 -7.62 4.28
C LEU A 29 -15.69 -7.99 3.88
N VAL A 30 -15.86 -8.49 2.66
CA VAL A 30 -17.16 -8.88 2.13
C VAL A 30 -17.53 -10.24 2.68
N GLY A 31 -18.12 -10.27 3.88
CA GLY A 31 -18.81 -11.45 4.38
C GLY A 31 -20.16 -11.59 3.71
N CYS A 32 -20.33 -12.55 2.79
CA CYS A 32 -21.66 -12.96 2.37
C CYS A 32 -22.46 -13.42 3.61
N SER A 33 -23.67 -12.89 3.82
CA SER A 33 -24.51 -13.32 4.95
C SER A 33 -24.93 -14.78 4.75
N LEU A 34 -24.22 -15.71 5.40
CA LEU A 34 -24.53 -17.12 5.33
C LEU A 34 -25.55 -17.48 6.42
N GLY A 35 -26.64 -18.14 6.00
CA GLY A 35 -27.54 -18.82 6.94
C GLY A 35 -26.80 -19.90 7.70
N ALA A 36 -27.20 -20.15 8.95
CA ALA A 36 -26.51 -20.89 10.00
C ALA A 36 -26.09 -22.36 9.73
N ASP A 37 -26.18 -22.87 8.50
CA ASP A 37 -25.94 -24.29 8.18
C ASP A 37 -24.81 -24.52 7.14
N GLN A 38 -24.02 -23.50 6.74
CA GLN A 38 -22.95 -23.67 5.73
C GLN A 38 -21.61 -22.95 5.99
N SER A 39 -21.41 -22.26 7.12
CA SER A 39 -20.09 -21.74 7.53
C SER A 39 -19.19 -22.89 8.05
N GLY A 40 -17.94 -22.95 7.61
CA GLY A 40 -17.12 -24.16 7.63
C GLY A 40 -16.02 -24.19 8.71
N LEU A 41 -15.59 -23.04 9.22
CA LEU A 41 -14.42 -22.95 10.10
C LEU A 41 -14.74 -22.79 11.59
N ASP A 42 -15.90 -22.23 11.94
CA ASP A 42 -16.37 -21.99 13.32
C ASP A 42 -15.26 -21.38 14.21
N ILE A 43 -14.67 -20.26 13.74
CA ILE A 43 -13.58 -19.58 14.44
C ILE A 43 -14.16 -18.81 15.65
N PRO A 44 -13.80 -19.16 16.90
CA PRO A 44 -14.38 -18.51 18.07
C PRO A 44 -14.02 -17.02 18.15
N GLY A 45 -15.02 -16.16 18.20
CA GLY A 45 -14.83 -14.71 18.33
C GLY A 45 -14.48 -13.97 17.03
N PHE A 46 -14.41 -14.69 15.90
CA PHE A 46 -14.18 -14.11 14.59
C PHE A 46 -15.50 -13.83 13.85
N SER A 47 -15.54 -12.72 13.12
CA SER A 47 -16.61 -12.33 12.22
C SER A 47 -15.99 -11.84 10.90
N PRO A 48 -16.28 -12.50 9.76
CA PRO A 48 -15.71 -12.14 8.45
C PRO A 48 -16.26 -10.82 7.89
N SER A 49 -17.25 -10.17 8.54
CA SER A 49 -17.87 -8.92 8.08
C SER A 49 -17.76 -7.77 9.09
N ALA A 50 -16.78 -7.81 10.02
CA ALA A 50 -16.58 -6.75 11.01
C ALA A 50 -15.99 -5.47 10.37
N THR A 51 -16.44 -4.28 10.81
CA THR A 51 -16.05 -2.99 10.20
C THR A 51 -15.72 -1.85 11.20
N SER A 52 -15.54 -2.08 12.52
CA SER A 52 -15.09 -1.03 13.47
C SER A 52 -14.78 -1.51 14.91
N ILE A 53 -13.68 -1.04 15.53
CA ILE A 53 -13.21 -1.16 16.96
C ILE A 53 -13.09 -2.59 17.53
N SER A 54 -13.88 -3.52 17.02
CA SER A 54 -13.72 -4.97 17.13
C SER A 54 -12.57 -5.50 16.28
N ASP A 55 -11.91 -4.67 15.48
CA ASP A 55 -10.98 -5.12 14.43
C ASP A 55 -9.73 -5.78 15.03
N GLN A 56 -9.22 -5.28 16.16
CA GLN A 56 -8.09 -5.90 16.84
C GLN A 56 -8.48 -7.20 17.56
N THR A 57 -9.65 -7.27 18.21
CA THR A 57 -10.13 -8.52 18.84
C THR A 57 -10.47 -9.58 17.79
N ASN A 58 -11.05 -9.15 16.66
CA ASN A 58 -11.35 -10.00 15.52
C ASN A 58 -10.07 -10.52 14.86
N ALA A 59 -9.07 -9.64 14.67
CA ALA A 59 -7.76 -10.00 14.18
C ALA A 59 -7.03 -10.94 15.14
N GLN A 60 -7.10 -10.68 16.45
CA GLN A 60 -6.54 -11.56 17.47
C GLN A 60 -7.19 -12.95 17.41
N ALA A 61 -8.51 -13.04 17.31
CA ALA A 61 -9.22 -14.31 17.18
C ALA A 61 -8.80 -15.08 15.92
N ALA A 62 -8.67 -14.39 14.78
CA ALA A 62 -8.17 -14.98 13.55
C ALA A 62 -6.72 -15.47 13.70
N LEU A 63 -5.85 -14.66 14.30
CA LEU A 63 -4.44 -14.99 14.51
C LEU A 63 -4.25 -16.14 15.50
N GLU A 64 -5.03 -16.19 16.57
CA GLU A 64 -5.04 -17.29 17.54
C GLU A 64 -5.59 -18.59 16.93
N TYR A 65 -6.52 -18.50 16.00
CA TYR A 65 -7.00 -19.68 15.28
C TYR A 65 -5.97 -20.23 14.31
N LEU A 66 -5.35 -19.35 13.50
CA LEU A 66 -4.39 -19.72 12.47
C LEU A 66 -3.02 -20.11 13.04
N SER A 67 -2.64 -19.55 14.20
CA SER A 67 -1.41 -19.90 14.90
C SER A 67 -1.67 -19.96 16.42
N PRO A 68 -2.25 -21.02 16.97
CA PRO A 68 -2.55 -21.10 18.40
C PRO A 68 -1.33 -21.10 19.32
N ASP A 69 -0.18 -21.56 18.85
CA ASP A 69 1.03 -21.74 19.65
C ASP A 69 2.33 -21.55 18.85
N GLY A 70 3.43 -21.35 19.57
CA GLY A 70 4.74 -21.10 18.98
C GLY A 70 5.54 -20.11 19.80
N GLU A 71 6.76 -19.86 19.36
CA GLU A 71 7.68 -18.95 20.03
C GLU A 71 8.62 -18.28 19.04
N ILE A 72 9.20 -17.15 19.43
CA ILE A 72 10.31 -16.57 18.67
C ILE A 72 11.57 -17.36 18.99
N SER A 73 12.23 -17.89 17.96
CA SER A 73 13.55 -18.51 18.04
C SER A 73 14.43 -17.93 16.94
N ASP A 74 15.66 -17.54 17.31
CA ASP A 74 16.61 -16.87 16.41
C ASP A 74 16.02 -15.67 15.64
N GLY A 75 15.19 -14.87 16.33
CA GLY A 75 14.57 -13.66 15.77
C GLY A 75 13.42 -13.93 14.80
N ARG A 76 12.99 -15.17 14.63
CA ARG A 76 11.87 -15.55 13.76
C ARG A 76 10.82 -16.32 14.54
N TRP A 77 9.55 -16.15 14.14
CA TRP A 77 8.48 -16.97 14.69
C TRP A 77 8.63 -18.43 14.23
N VAL A 78 8.59 -19.35 15.19
CA VAL A 78 8.59 -20.80 14.96
C VAL A 78 7.26 -21.35 15.48
N PRO A 79 6.44 -21.98 14.61
CA PRO A 79 5.14 -22.51 15.01
C PRO A 79 5.31 -23.68 15.99
N GLY A 80 4.39 -23.77 16.95
CA GLY A 80 4.29 -24.94 17.84
C GLY A 80 3.58 -26.12 17.18
N GLU A 81 3.36 -27.17 17.97
CA GLU A 81 2.69 -28.41 17.53
C GLU A 81 1.24 -28.13 17.12
N MET A 82 0.49 -27.35 17.89
CA MET A 82 -0.92 -27.07 17.58
C MET A 82 -1.08 -26.26 16.29
N THR A 83 -0.16 -25.33 16.03
CA THR A 83 -0.12 -24.54 14.79
C THR A 83 0.24 -25.41 13.61
N THR A 84 1.21 -26.31 13.76
CA THR A 84 1.58 -27.26 12.70
C THR A 84 0.39 -28.16 12.34
N GLU A 85 -0.23 -28.80 13.33
CA GLU A 85 -1.42 -29.64 13.14
C GLU A 85 -2.60 -28.85 12.54
N ARG A 86 -2.77 -27.58 12.94
CA ARG A 86 -3.79 -26.69 12.37
C ARG A 86 -3.61 -26.52 10.88
N TRP A 87 -2.40 -26.18 10.41
CA TRP A 87 -2.15 -25.95 9.00
C TRP A 87 -2.17 -27.23 8.18
N GLU A 88 -1.77 -28.38 8.74
CA GLU A 88 -1.98 -29.69 8.13
C GLU A 88 -3.48 -29.95 7.91
N ALA A 89 -4.31 -29.74 8.93
CA ALA A 89 -5.76 -29.93 8.83
C ALA A 89 -6.42 -28.95 7.86
N LEU A 90 -5.96 -27.70 7.77
CA LEU A 90 -6.44 -26.73 6.78
C LEU A 90 -6.07 -27.15 5.35
N THR A 91 -4.87 -27.72 5.18
CA THR A 91 -4.35 -28.18 3.88
C THR A 91 -5.09 -29.44 3.38
N ASP A 92 -5.32 -30.42 4.25
CA ASP A 92 -5.96 -31.70 3.91
C ASP A 92 -7.49 -31.60 3.72
N ARG A 93 -8.09 -30.47 4.09
CA ARG A 93 -9.54 -30.29 4.05
C ARG A 93 -10.04 -30.12 2.62
N ASP A 94 -11.11 -30.86 2.30
CA ASP A 94 -11.86 -30.65 1.05
C ASP A 94 -12.75 -29.40 1.20
N TRP A 95 -12.29 -28.30 0.60
CA TRP A 95 -12.93 -27.00 0.76
C TRP A 95 -14.03 -26.76 -0.29
N GLY A 96 -15.20 -26.31 0.20
CA GLY A 96 -16.17 -25.61 -0.63
C GLY A 96 -15.87 -24.10 -0.71
N PRO A 97 -16.42 -23.38 -1.72
CA PRO A 97 -16.16 -21.96 -1.92
C PRO A 97 -16.40 -21.09 -0.67
N ALA A 98 -17.54 -21.25 0.00
CA ALA A 98 -17.87 -20.49 1.21
C ALA A 98 -16.85 -20.70 2.36
N GLY A 99 -16.26 -21.89 2.45
CA GLY A 99 -15.23 -22.16 3.47
C GLY A 99 -13.90 -21.49 3.14
N LEU A 100 -13.52 -21.42 1.86
CA LEU A 100 -12.32 -20.68 1.43
C LEU A 100 -12.50 -19.17 1.57
N GLU A 101 -13.70 -18.65 1.31
CA GLU A 101 -14.04 -17.25 1.55
C GLU A 101 -13.88 -16.89 3.04
N GLU A 102 -14.40 -17.73 3.94
CA GLU A 102 -14.24 -17.55 5.39
C GLU A 102 -12.76 -17.69 5.83
N LEU A 103 -12.01 -18.65 5.26
CA LEU A 103 -10.58 -18.83 5.55
C LEU A 103 -9.76 -17.62 5.13
N THR A 104 -9.94 -17.17 3.88
CA THR A 104 -9.20 -16.03 3.33
C THR A 104 -9.55 -14.74 4.07
N ALA A 105 -10.80 -14.56 4.54
CA ALA A 105 -11.16 -13.44 5.40
C ALA A 105 -10.40 -13.49 6.73
N ALA A 106 -10.25 -14.66 7.36
CA ALA A 106 -9.44 -14.82 8.57
C ALA A 106 -7.96 -14.52 8.31
N MET A 107 -7.40 -14.99 7.20
CA MET A 107 -6.02 -14.70 6.78
C MET A 107 -5.80 -13.18 6.59
N ALA A 108 -6.71 -12.52 5.87
CA ALA A 108 -6.69 -11.07 5.67
C ALA A 108 -6.79 -10.32 7.01
N THR A 109 -7.68 -10.74 7.90
CA THR A 109 -7.85 -10.10 9.22
C THR A 109 -6.59 -10.28 10.07
N ALA A 110 -6.00 -11.48 10.11
CA ALA A 110 -4.76 -11.73 10.85
C ALA A 110 -3.57 -10.92 10.30
N SER A 111 -3.53 -10.66 8.98
CA SER A 111 -2.46 -9.88 8.35
C SER A 111 -2.38 -8.43 8.86
N THR A 112 -3.47 -7.88 9.38
CA THR A 112 -3.49 -6.53 9.97
C THR A 112 -2.64 -6.40 11.23
N MET A 113 -2.29 -7.52 11.87
CA MET A 113 -1.47 -7.56 13.08
C MET A 113 0.03 -7.57 12.80
N ARG A 114 0.46 -7.55 11.52
CA ARG A 114 1.89 -7.50 11.14
C ARG A 114 2.62 -6.27 11.69
N THR A 115 1.89 -5.18 11.93
CA THR A 115 2.43 -3.94 12.46
C THR A 115 2.15 -3.76 13.96
N ASP A 116 1.72 -4.80 14.67
CA ASP A 116 1.46 -4.69 16.12
C ASP A 116 2.71 -4.24 16.89
N GLN A 117 2.51 -3.53 18.00
CA GLN A 117 3.60 -3.05 18.84
C GLN A 117 4.24 -4.18 19.66
N ASP A 118 3.51 -5.27 19.89
CA ASP A 118 4.04 -6.48 20.48
C ASP A 118 4.79 -7.31 19.43
N GLU A 119 6.11 -7.39 19.56
CA GLU A 119 7.01 -8.08 18.62
C GLU A 119 6.62 -9.54 18.41
N GLN A 120 6.14 -10.22 19.48
CA GLN A 120 5.69 -11.60 19.38
C GLN A 120 4.45 -11.72 18.49
N THR A 121 3.49 -10.82 18.66
CA THR A 121 2.28 -10.75 17.85
C THR A 121 2.59 -10.40 16.39
N ALA A 122 3.44 -9.41 16.15
CA ALA A 122 3.86 -9.00 14.81
C ALA A 122 4.61 -10.11 14.05
N ALA A 123 5.55 -10.79 14.71
CA ALA A 123 6.29 -11.91 14.12
C ALA A 123 5.38 -13.10 13.81
N LYS A 124 4.46 -13.43 14.72
CA LYS A 124 3.44 -14.46 14.55
C LYS A 124 2.50 -14.16 13.37
N ALA A 125 2.04 -12.91 13.25
CA ALA A 125 1.20 -12.47 12.15
C ALA A 125 1.94 -12.54 10.81
N THR A 126 3.21 -12.12 10.79
CA THR A 126 4.05 -12.18 9.59
C THR A 126 4.26 -13.60 9.10
N TRP A 127 4.56 -14.54 10.00
CA TRP A 127 4.64 -15.97 9.66
C TRP A 127 3.29 -16.52 9.18
N THR A 128 2.20 -16.12 9.82
CA THR A 128 0.84 -16.52 9.41
C THR A 128 0.50 -16.03 8.00
N VAL A 129 0.92 -14.81 7.65
CA VAL A 129 0.75 -14.25 6.29
C VAL A 129 1.57 -15.04 5.28
N ALA A 130 2.84 -15.36 5.57
CA ALA A 130 3.64 -16.19 4.69
C ALA A 130 2.98 -17.55 4.41
N ARG A 131 2.49 -18.21 5.47
CA ARG A 131 1.80 -19.50 5.35
C ARG A 131 0.46 -19.39 4.61
N SER A 132 -0.22 -18.24 4.72
CA SER A 132 -1.46 -17.95 3.99
C SER A 132 -1.21 -17.78 2.49
N ILE A 133 -0.11 -17.13 2.11
CA ILE A 133 0.31 -16.99 0.71
C ILE A 133 0.61 -18.38 0.12
N GLU A 134 1.43 -19.18 0.81
CA GLU A 134 1.73 -20.56 0.41
C GLU A 134 0.45 -21.39 0.23
N PHE A 135 -0.47 -21.34 1.20
CA PHE A 135 -1.74 -22.06 1.10
C PHE A 135 -2.57 -21.62 -0.12
N ALA A 136 -2.74 -20.31 -0.32
CA ALA A 136 -3.51 -19.80 -1.45
C ALA A 136 -2.88 -20.21 -2.79
N VAL A 137 -1.55 -20.15 -2.88
CA VAL A 137 -0.82 -20.48 -4.12
C VAL A 137 -0.83 -21.98 -4.42
N ASP A 138 -0.48 -22.79 -3.42
CA ASP A 138 -0.17 -24.22 -3.62
C ASP A 138 -1.39 -25.13 -3.44
N GLN A 139 -2.37 -24.73 -2.62
CA GLN A 139 -3.52 -25.59 -2.27
C GLN A 139 -4.81 -25.20 -2.99
N VAL A 140 -4.97 -23.94 -3.39
CA VAL A 140 -6.19 -23.46 -4.05
C VAL A 140 -5.99 -23.44 -5.56
N PRO A 141 -6.72 -24.28 -6.34
CA PRO A 141 -6.67 -24.22 -7.80
C PRO A 141 -7.14 -22.86 -8.32
N PRO A 142 -6.52 -22.28 -9.37
CA PRO A 142 -6.90 -20.96 -9.90
C PRO A 142 -8.40 -20.80 -10.19
N LYS A 143 -9.04 -21.85 -10.74
CA LYS A 143 -10.48 -21.88 -11.04
C LYS A 143 -11.40 -21.76 -9.82
N ASN A 144 -10.89 -21.93 -8.60
CA ASN A 144 -11.65 -21.88 -7.36
C ASN A 144 -11.56 -20.50 -6.68
N TYR A 145 -10.77 -19.56 -7.21
CA TYR A 145 -10.72 -18.20 -6.69
C TYR A 145 -12.03 -17.48 -6.98
N THR A 146 -12.83 -17.24 -5.95
CA THR A 146 -14.01 -16.37 -6.03
C THR A 146 -13.61 -14.90 -5.92
N GLU A 147 -14.48 -13.99 -6.36
CA GLU A 147 -14.28 -12.54 -6.21
C GLU A 147 -14.02 -12.17 -4.74
N THR A 148 -14.79 -12.72 -3.80
CA THR A 148 -14.60 -12.54 -2.36
C THR A 148 -13.22 -12.98 -1.89
N MET A 149 -12.73 -14.15 -2.35
CA MET A 149 -11.38 -14.60 -2.01
C MET A 149 -10.31 -13.66 -2.55
N LYS A 150 -10.46 -13.18 -3.78
CA LYS A 150 -9.52 -12.23 -4.39
C LYS A 150 -9.45 -10.94 -3.60
N GLN A 151 -10.59 -10.39 -3.20
CA GLN A 151 -10.66 -9.18 -2.37
C GLN A 151 -10.01 -9.38 -0.99
N ASN A 152 -10.27 -10.51 -0.33
CA ASN A 152 -9.62 -10.85 0.95
C ASN A 152 -8.10 -10.98 0.79
N LEU A 153 -7.64 -11.68 -0.24
CA LEU A 153 -6.22 -11.91 -0.51
C LEU A 153 -5.50 -10.63 -0.98
N ALA A 154 -6.19 -9.73 -1.68
CA ALA A 154 -5.70 -8.39 -1.99
C ALA A 154 -5.54 -7.54 -0.73
N ALA A 155 -6.46 -7.62 0.24
CA ALA A 155 -6.29 -6.97 1.54
C ALA A 155 -5.09 -7.55 2.31
N LEU A 156 -4.88 -8.87 2.27
CA LEU A 156 -3.70 -9.52 2.85
C LEU A 156 -2.40 -9.02 2.23
N LEU A 157 -2.33 -8.96 0.90
CA LEU A 157 -1.19 -8.41 0.17
C LEU A 157 -1.00 -6.91 0.44
N GLY A 158 -2.09 -6.14 0.56
CA GLY A 158 -2.05 -4.73 0.94
C GLY A 158 -1.44 -4.49 2.32
N ASN A 159 -1.59 -5.42 3.26
CA ASN A 159 -0.88 -5.39 4.56
C ASN A 159 0.59 -5.84 4.46
N SER A 160 1.14 -5.91 3.24
CA SER A 160 2.52 -6.25 2.90
C SER A 160 3.15 -5.20 1.96
N PRO A 161 3.00 -3.87 2.23
CA PRO A 161 3.32 -2.84 1.24
C PRO A 161 4.81 -2.70 0.97
N ASP A 162 5.67 -2.95 1.97
CA ASP A 162 7.13 -2.96 1.79
C ASP A 162 7.55 -4.05 0.81
N GLU A 163 6.93 -5.23 0.88
CA GLU A 163 7.21 -6.34 -0.04
C GLU A 163 6.75 -6.04 -1.48
N ILE A 164 5.60 -5.38 -1.64
CA ILE A 164 5.14 -4.92 -2.97
C ILE A 164 6.10 -3.88 -3.55
N ALA A 165 6.52 -2.90 -2.73
CA ALA A 165 7.45 -1.86 -3.17
C ALA A 165 8.84 -2.44 -3.53
N ALA A 166 9.29 -3.45 -2.78
CA ALA A 166 10.54 -4.16 -3.03
C ALA A 166 10.56 -4.86 -4.39
N LEU A 167 9.52 -5.68 -4.66
CA LEU A 167 9.39 -6.40 -5.94
C LEU A 167 9.25 -5.43 -7.11
N ALA A 168 8.49 -4.33 -6.93
CA ALA A 168 8.42 -3.26 -7.92
C ALA A 168 9.80 -2.63 -8.21
N GLY A 169 10.67 -2.57 -7.20
CA GLY A 169 12.08 -2.17 -7.28
C GLY A 169 13.01 -3.17 -7.99
N GLY A 170 12.54 -4.39 -8.21
CA GLY A 170 13.38 -5.51 -8.65
C GLY A 170 14.25 -6.10 -7.55
N GLU A 171 13.89 -5.87 -6.28
CA GLU A 171 14.45 -6.58 -5.14
C GLU A 171 13.78 -7.95 -5.00
N SER A 172 14.38 -8.85 -4.20
CA SER A 172 13.89 -10.22 -4.02
C SER A 172 13.56 -10.48 -2.55
N LEU A 173 12.38 -11.06 -2.31
CA LEU A 173 11.92 -11.53 -1.01
C LEU A 173 12.69 -12.78 -0.55
N GLU A 174 13.38 -13.48 -1.45
CA GLU A 174 14.25 -14.60 -1.06
C GLU A 174 15.56 -14.13 -0.41
N SER A 175 15.89 -12.84 -0.54
CA SER A 175 17.02 -12.23 0.16
C SER A 175 16.75 -12.16 1.66
N SER A 176 17.79 -12.45 2.47
CA SER A 176 17.64 -12.56 3.92
C SER A 176 17.37 -11.22 4.61
N ASP A 177 16.34 -11.21 5.46
CA ASP A 177 16.05 -10.22 6.52
C ASP A 177 15.94 -8.74 6.08
N LEU A 178 15.51 -8.48 4.85
CA LEU A 178 15.23 -7.12 4.37
C LEU A 178 13.82 -6.66 4.71
N TYR A 179 12.85 -7.57 4.60
CA TYR A 179 11.42 -7.33 4.80
C TYR A 179 10.83 -8.37 5.76
N GLY A 180 9.59 -8.14 6.20
CA GLY A 180 8.92 -9.07 7.12
C GLY A 180 8.77 -10.48 6.53
N LEU A 181 8.43 -10.58 5.24
CA LEU A 181 8.29 -11.86 4.55
C LEU A 181 9.60 -12.42 3.98
N SER A 182 10.74 -11.74 4.18
CA SER A 182 12.02 -12.14 3.60
C SER A 182 12.43 -13.57 4.03
N GLY A 183 12.64 -14.44 3.04
CA GLY A 183 12.99 -15.84 3.24
C GLY A 183 11.89 -16.70 3.86
N LEU A 184 10.65 -16.19 3.96
CA LEU A 184 9.45 -16.94 4.32
C LEU A 184 8.57 -17.23 3.10
N VAL A 185 8.64 -16.39 2.07
CA VAL A 185 7.89 -16.49 0.82
C VAL A 185 8.87 -16.26 -0.33
N THR A 186 8.70 -17.01 -1.42
CA THR A 186 9.47 -16.81 -2.67
C THR A 186 8.87 -15.67 -3.50
N ASP A 187 9.66 -15.08 -4.39
CA ASP A 187 9.17 -14.07 -5.34
C ASP A 187 8.01 -14.67 -6.16
N GLU A 188 8.20 -15.89 -6.68
CA GLU A 188 7.21 -16.64 -7.46
C GLU A 188 5.88 -16.83 -6.70
N GLN A 189 5.90 -17.19 -5.42
CA GLN A 189 4.67 -17.35 -4.64
C GLN A 189 3.93 -16.02 -4.43
N PHE A 190 4.65 -14.96 -4.08
CA PHE A 190 4.05 -13.65 -3.84
C PHE A 190 3.45 -13.09 -5.14
N GLU A 191 4.22 -13.12 -6.23
CA GLU A 191 3.82 -12.66 -7.55
C GLU A 191 2.67 -13.49 -8.12
N THR A 192 2.67 -14.82 -7.91
CA THR A 192 1.55 -15.68 -8.29
C THR A 192 0.26 -15.29 -7.57
N LEU A 193 0.32 -15.00 -6.27
CA LEU A 193 -0.87 -14.58 -5.53
C LEU A 193 -1.38 -13.24 -6.05
N LEU A 194 -0.49 -12.27 -6.25
CA LEU A 194 -0.82 -10.96 -6.80
C LEU A 194 -1.45 -11.09 -8.20
N TYR A 195 -0.86 -11.91 -9.07
CA TYR A 195 -1.40 -12.24 -10.41
C TYR A 195 -2.80 -12.84 -10.37
N ARG A 196 -3.10 -13.72 -9.39
CA ARG A 196 -4.41 -14.39 -9.28
C ARG A 196 -5.53 -13.50 -8.76
N VAL A 197 -5.21 -12.34 -8.16
CA VAL A 197 -6.20 -11.45 -7.55
C VAL A 197 -6.38 -10.14 -8.30
N ILE A 198 -5.37 -9.67 -9.04
CA ILE A 198 -5.38 -8.33 -9.66
C ILE A 198 -6.40 -8.18 -10.80
N ASP A 199 -6.94 -9.28 -11.31
CA ASP A 199 -7.98 -9.29 -12.34
C ASP A 199 -9.39 -9.01 -11.80
N ASP A 200 -9.55 -8.95 -10.47
CA ASP A 200 -10.74 -8.41 -9.82
C ASP A 200 -10.59 -6.90 -9.61
N GLU A 201 -11.55 -6.11 -10.11
CA GLU A 201 -11.51 -4.64 -10.07
C GLU A 201 -11.43 -4.08 -8.64
N HIS A 202 -12.13 -4.71 -7.68
CA HIS A 202 -12.10 -4.29 -6.29
C HIS A 202 -10.79 -4.67 -5.57
N ALA A 203 -10.23 -5.83 -5.90
CA ALA A 203 -8.90 -6.23 -5.45
C ALA A 203 -7.82 -5.27 -5.98
N ALA A 204 -7.86 -4.94 -7.27
CA ALA A 204 -6.94 -3.98 -7.88
C ALA A 204 -7.05 -2.58 -7.25
N ASP A 205 -8.26 -2.07 -7.08
CA ASP A 205 -8.51 -0.78 -6.43
C ASP A 205 -8.00 -0.76 -4.98
N THR A 206 -8.18 -1.85 -4.25
CA THR A 206 -7.65 -2.01 -2.88
C THR A 206 -6.13 -1.91 -2.87
N LEU A 207 -5.44 -2.64 -3.75
CA LEU A 207 -3.97 -2.65 -3.83
C LEU A 207 -3.41 -1.29 -4.24
N VAL A 208 -4.01 -0.65 -5.25
CA VAL A 208 -3.63 0.70 -5.69
C VAL A 208 -3.80 1.70 -4.55
N THR A 209 -4.96 1.72 -3.90
CA THR A 209 -5.27 2.64 -2.80
C THR A 209 -4.28 2.48 -1.64
N VAL A 210 -4.01 1.24 -1.23
CA VAL A 210 -3.09 0.95 -0.13
C VAL A 210 -1.67 1.41 -0.48
N MET A 211 -1.20 1.15 -1.70
CA MET A 211 0.14 1.58 -2.10
C MET A 211 0.25 3.11 -2.28
N LEU A 212 -0.80 3.79 -2.76
CA LEU A 212 -0.84 5.26 -2.77
C LEU A 212 -0.72 5.82 -1.34
N GLN A 213 -1.47 5.27 -0.39
CA GLN A 213 -1.39 5.68 1.02
C GLN A 213 -0.01 5.39 1.62
N TYR A 214 0.56 4.21 1.33
CA TYR A 214 1.91 3.85 1.77
C TYR A 214 2.93 4.89 1.31
N HIS A 215 2.96 5.20 0.01
CA HIS A 215 3.90 6.18 -0.53
C HIS A 215 3.64 7.60 -0.01
N HIS A 216 2.38 7.98 0.19
CA HIS A 216 2.04 9.27 0.81
C HIS A 216 2.57 9.37 2.25
N ASN A 217 2.38 8.34 3.08
CA ASN A 217 2.94 8.30 4.44
C ASN A 217 4.47 8.42 4.41
N GLN A 218 5.12 7.72 3.48
CA GLN A 218 6.57 7.78 3.30
C GLN A 218 7.08 9.18 2.90
N ILE A 219 6.29 9.94 2.15
CA ILE A 219 6.58 11.35 1.82
C ILE A 219 6.44 12.22 3.07
N ASP A 220 5.32 12.10 3.78
CA ASP A 220 5.03 12.90 4.99
C ASP A 220 6.02 12.65 6.14
N GLU A 221 6.54 11.44 6.25
CA GLU A 221 7.54 11.09 7.25
C GLU A 221 8.94 11.67 6.92
N GLU A 222 9.35 11.60 5.65
CA GLU A 222 10.73 11.96 5.27
C GLU A 222 10.91 13.42 4.89
N MET A 223 9.95 14.02 4.18
CA MET A 223 10.06 15.38 3.63
C MET A 223 10.36 16.46 4.70
N PRO A 224 9.73 16.45 5.89
CA PRO A 224 9.99 17.49 6.90
C PRO A 224 11.43 17.55 7.40
N THR A 225 12.21 16.48 7.22
CA THR A 225 13.60 16.38 7.69
C THR A 225 14.62 16.18 6.57
N ALA A 226 14.17 16.23 5.31
CA ALA A 226 15.00 16.00 4.14
C ALA A 226 16.14 17.03 4.03
N ALA A 227 17.38 16.54 3.88
CA ALA A 227 18.54 17.39 3.65
C ALA A 227 18.53 18.04 2.25
N ASN A 228 17.91 17.36 1.27
CA ASN A 228 17.67 17.86 -0.06
C ASN A 228 16.21 17.55 -0.45
N PRO A 229 15.25 18.42 -0.08
CA PRO A 229 13.83 18.13 -0.24
C PRO A 229 13.41 17.89 -1.69
N GLU A 230 14.00 18.59 -2.66
CA GLU A 230 13.72 18.36 -4.08
C GLU A 230 14.12 16.93 -4.50
N ALA A 231 15.37 16.54 -4.27
CA ALA A 231 15.82 15.19 -4.63
C ALA A 231 15.07 14.09 -3.87
N THR A 232 14.70 14.34 -2.61
CA THR A 232 13.87 13.41 -1.82
C THR A 232 12.49 13.25 -2.44
N LEU A 233 11.81 14.35 -2.79
CA LEU A 233 10.48 14.30 -3.39
C LEU A 233 10.49 13.59 -4.75
N LEU A 234 11.48 13.91 -5.60
CA LEU A 234 11.69 13.23 -6.89
C LEU A 234 11.84 11.71 -6.71
N GLY A 235 12.65 11.29 -5.74
CA GLY A 235 12.86 9.88 -5.42
C GLY A 235 11.60 9.19 -4.91
N LYS A 236 10.83 9.86 -4.04
CA LYS A 236 9.58 9.30 -3.49
C LYS A 236 8.52 9.10 -4.58
N TYR A 237 8.32 10.09 -5.45
CA TYR A 237 7.37 9.95 -6.56
C TYR A 237 7.83 8.95 -7.64
N ARG A 238 9.15 8.81 -7.85
CA ARG A 238 9.69 7.71 -8.66
C ARG A 238 9.31 6.34 -8.09
N ASN A 239 9.46 6.14 -6.78
CA ASN A 239 9.13 4.88 -6.12
C ASN A 239 7.62 4.62 -6.14
N ALA A 240 6.79 5.66 -5.94
CA ALA A 240 5.35 5.56 -6.04
C ALA A 240 4.91 5.11 -7.44
N ALA A 241 5.42 5.77 -8.48
CA ALA A 241 5.16 5.40 -9.86
C ALA A 241 5.66 4.00 -10.21
N MET A 242 6.80 3.59 -9.64
CA MET A 242 7.33 2.24 -9.80
C MET A 242 6.39 1.17 -9.24
N THR A 243 5.81 1.38 -8.06
CA THR A 243 4.79 0.45 -7.57
C THR A 243 3.53 0.43 -8.43
N MET A 244 3.04 1.59 -8.88
CA MET A 244 1.86 1.65 -9.73
C MET A 244 2.08 0.94 -11.07
N GLY A 245 3.23 1.19 -11.70
CA GLY A 245 3.63 0.50 -12.93
C GLY A 245 3.76 -1.00 -12.71
N TYR A 246 4.27 -1.45 -11.56
CA TYR A 246 4.37 -2.88 -11.22
C TYR A 246 3.00 -3.56 -11.16
N LEU A 247 2.03 -2.95 -10.48
CA LEU A 247 0.66 -3.47 -10.44
C LEU A 247 0.03 -3.52 -11.84
N ASP A 248 0.19 -2.44 -12.63
CA ASP A 248 -0.24 -2.38 -14.04
C ASP A 248 0.40 -3.50 -14.87
N GLY A 249 1.72 -3.70 -14.75
CA GLY A 249 2.46 -4.73 -15.47
C GLY A 249 2.00 -6.15 -15.17
N ILE A 250 1.59 -6.45 -13.92
CA ILE A 250 1.00 -7.76 -13.57
C ILE A 250 -0.40 -7.90 -14.16
N THR A 251 -1.21 -6.84 -14.17
CA THR A 251 -2.51 -6.83 -14.87
C THR A 251 -2.33 -7.13 -16.36
N GLU A 252 -1.34 -6.52 -17.01
CA GLU A 252 -1.03 -6.80 -18.41
C GLU A 252 -0.56 -8.23 -18.64
N LEU A 253 0.26 -8.77 -17.74
CA LEU A 253 0.66 -10.18 -17.78
C LEU A 253 -0.58 -11.09 -17.74
N HIS A 254 -1.53 -10.79 -16.86
CA HIS A 254 -2.78 -11.54 -16.71
C HIS A 254 -3.68 -11.45 -17.97
N THR A 255 -3.78 -10.29 -18.59
CA THR A 255 -4.61 -10.09 -19.80
C THR A 255 -3.93 -10.55 -21.09
N ASN A 256 -2.73 -11.13 -21.02
CA ASN A 256 -1.85 -11.41 -22.17
C ASN A 256 -1.57 -10.15 -23.01
N ASN A 257 -1.36 -9.01 -22.35
CA ASN A 257 -1.20 -7.67 -22.92
C ASN A 257 -2.42 -7.19 -23.73
N ASN A 258 -3.63 -7.61 -23.34
CA ASN A 258 -4.85 -7.10 -23.93
C ASN A 258 -5.35 -5.86 -23.17
N SER A 259 -4.88 -4.69 -23.60
CA SER A 259 -5.12 -3.38 -22.99
C SER A 259 -6.59 -2.91 -22.93
N THR A 260 -7.56 -3.73 -23.38
CA THR A 260 -8.99 -3.44 -23.25
C THR A 260 -9.62 -4.08 -22.01
N SER A 261 -8.84 -4.84 -21.24
CA SER A 261 -9.29 -5.62 -20.10
C SER A 261 -8.60 -5.22 -18.79
N ASP A 262 -7.91 -4.08 -18.78
CA ASP A 262 -7.10 -3.66 -17.65
C ASP A 262 -8.03 -3.22 -16.51
N THR A 263 -7.90 -3.87 -15.36
CA THR A 263 -8.55 -3.47 -14.09
C THR A 263 -7.96 -2.18 -13.53
N ILE A 264 -6.78 -1.79 -14.04
CA ILE A 264 -6.04 -0.61 -13.65
C ILE A 264 -5.96 0.35 -14.84
N ASN A 265 -6.37 1.60 -14.64
CA ASN A 265 -6.20 2.64 -15.65
C ASN A 265 -4.87 3.39 -15.42
N ALA A 266 -3.80 2.91 -16.05
CA ALA A 266 -2.45 3.46 -15.92
C ALA A 266 -2.37 4.97 -16.23
N ALA A 267 -3.10 5.44 -17.24
CA ALA A 267 -3.08 6.85 -17.62
C ALA A 267 -3.70 7.74 -16.53
N ASP A 268 -4.78 7.28 -15.91
CA ASP A 268 -5.43 8.00 -14.83
C ASP A 268 -4.59 7.98 -13.55
N MET A 269 -4.00 6.84 -13.19
CA MET A 269 -3.08 6.74 -12.05
C MET A 269 -1.87 7.66 -12.21
N LYS A 270 -1.24 7.67 -13.38
CA LYS A 270 -0.11 8.55 -13.66
C LYS A 270 -0.51 10.01 -13.51
N ARG A 271 -1.69 10.40 -14.02
CA ARG A 271 -2.20 11.76 -13.91
C ARG A 271 -2.42 12.16 -12.44
N VAL A 272 -3.02 11.27 -11.65
CA VAL A 272 -3.24 11.47 -10.21
C VAL A 272 -1.91 11.64 -9.47
N LEU A 273 -0.95 10.73 -9.69
CA LEU A 273 0.39 10.82 -9.09
C LEU A 273 1.09 12.14 -9.44
N THR A 274 1.03 12.54 -10.70
CA THR A 274 1.67 13.78 -11.19
C THR A 274 1.05 15.02 -10.53
N ALA A 275 -0.29 15.09 -10.48
CA ALA A 275 -0.97 16.20 -9.82
C ALA A 275 -0.64 16.28 -8.33
N GLN A 276 -0.60 15.13 -7.63
CA GLN A 276 -0.22 15.08 -6.22
C GLN A 276 1.23 15.54 -6.01
N ALA A 277 2.13 15.15 -6.92
CA ALA A 277 3.52 15.58 -6.88
C ALA A 277 3.69 17.09 -6.97
N TYR A 278 2.87 17.76 -7.79
CA TYR A 278 2.87 19.22 -7.91
C TYR A 278 2.33 19.90 -6.66
N VAL A 279 1.29 19.32 -6.05
CA VAL A 279 0.75 19.79 -4.77
C VAL A 279 1.81 19.71 -3.68
N ASP A 280 2.50 18.58 -3.56
CA ASP A 280 3.56 18.39 -2.56
C ASP A 280 4.76 19.30 -2.83
N ALA A 281 5.16 19.45 -4.10
CA ALA A 281 6.23 20.39 -4.46
C ALA A 281 5.88 21.83 -4.06
N ALA A 282 4.63 22.25 -4.24
CA ALA A 282 4.16 23.55 -3.78
C ALA A 282 4.15 23.65 -2.25
N GLN A 283 3.64 22.62 -1.55
CA GLN A 283 3.59 22.55 -0.08
C GLN A 283 4.98 22.68 0.54
N TYR A 284 5.99 22.03 -0.05
CA TYR A 284 7.37 22.11 0.40
C TYR A 284 8.16 23.29 -0.19
N SER A 285 7.47 24.24 -0.84
CA SER A 285 8.05 25.48 -1.38
C SER A 285 9.20 25.23 -2.38
N LEU A 286 9.06 24.18 -3.20
CA LEU A 286 10.04 23.78 -4.20
C LEU A 286 9.80 24.46 -5.55
N LEU A 287 8.57 24.88 -5.82
CA LEU A 287 8.20 25.52 -7.07
C LEU A 287 8.67 26.97 -7.14
N SER A 288 8.90 27.47 -8.36
CA SER A 288 9.28 28.86 -8.57
C SER A 288 8.12 29.84 -8.30
N ASP A 289 8.45 31.10 -8.00
CA ASP A 289 7.47 32.19 -7.92
C ASP A 289 6.64 32.32 -9.21
N ALA A 290 7.25 32.00 -10.37
CA ALA A 290 6.56 32.05 -11.66
C ALA A 290 5.51 30.94 -11.79
N ALA A 291 5.79 29.74 -11.29
CA ALA A 291 4.80 28.66 -11.21
C ALA A 291 3.63 29.05 -10.31
N MET A 292 3.90 29.65 -9.14
CA MET A 292 2.85 30.12 -8.23
C MET A 292 2.02 31.25 -8.82
N GLU A 293 2.63 32.18 -9.56
CA GLU A 293 1.91 33.24 -10.28
C GLU A 293 1.04 32.66 -11.43
N ALA A 294 1.54 31.64 -12.12
CA ALA A 294 0.77 30.93 -13.14
C ALA A 294 -0.45 30.22 -12.54
N ALA A 295 -0.34 29.67 -11.32
CA ALA A 295 -1.49 29.12 -10.61
C ALA A 295 -2.56 30.19 -10.30
N ALA A 296 -2.13 31.40 -9.96
CA ALA A 296 -3.00 32.51 -9.59
C ALA A 296 -3.66 33.23 -10.78
N THR A 297 -3.05 33.19 -11.97
CA THR A 297 -3.47 34.05 -13.10
C THR A 297 -3.52 33.35 -14.46
N GLY A 298 -2.96 32.15 -14.58
CA GLY A 298 -2.75 31.44 -15.84
C GLY A 298 -4.01 30.83 -16.45
N ASN A 299 -5.08 30.62 -15.68
CA ASN A 299 -6.32 30.03 -16.17
C ASN A 299 -7.21 31.09 -16.83
N ASN A 300 -6.90 31.42 -18.09
CA ASN A 300 -7.63 32.43 -18.88
C ASN A 300 -7.69 33.82 -18.21
N GLY A 301 -6.62 34.20 -17.51
CA GLY A 301 -6.53 35.46 -16.78
C GLY A 301 -7.12 35.44 -15.37
N GLY A 302 -7.47 34.27 -14.84
CA GLY A 302 -7.89 34.04 -13.46
C GLY A 302 -7.14 32.86 -12.81
N PRO A 303 -7.40 32.61 -11.51
CA PRO A 303 -6.77 31.51 -10.79
C PRO A 303 -7.32 30.14 -11.24
N PHE A 304 -6.48 29.11 -11.16
CA PHE A 304 -6.93 27.72 -11.20
C PHE A 304 -7.80 27.39 -9.98
N SER A 305 -8.67 26.37 -10.08
CA SER A 305 -9.63 26.07 -9.01
C SER A 305 -8.95 25.60 -7.73
N PHE A 306 -7.74 25.04 -7.84
CA PHE A 306 -6.92 24.57 -6.72
C PHE A 306 -6.08 25.69 -6.08
N TYR A 307 -6.02 26.89 -6.67
CA TYR A 307 -5.27 28.01 -6.10
C TYR A 307 -6.12 28.73 -5.06
N THR A 308 -5.54 28.92 -3.88
CA THR A 308 -6.13 29.73 -2.81
C THR A 308 -5.07 30.57 -2.11
N GLU A 309 -5.51 31.52 -1.28
CA GLU A 309 -4.63 32.24 -0.36
C GLU A 309 -5.05 31.98 1.08
N VAL A 310 -4.16 31.37 1.87
CA VAL A 310 -4.35 31.13 3.30
C VAL A 310 -3.43 32.06 4.06
N ASP A 311 -3.99 32.93 4.92
CA ASP A 311 -3.25 33.97 5.64
C ASP A 311 -2.40 34.88 4.73
N GLY A 312 -2.89 35.15 3.51
CA GLY A 312 -2.22 35.96 2.50
C GLY A 312 -1.01 35.28 1.86
N LYS A 313 -0.91 33.95 1.97
CA LYS A 313 0.11 33.14 1.29
C LYS A 313 -0.52 32.28 0.20
N PRO A 314 0.06 32.25 -1.01
CA PRO A 314 -0.31 31.29 -2.05
C PRO A 314 -0.33 29.86 -1.52
N THR A 315 -1.39 29.12 -1.80
CA THR A 315 -1.57 27.73 -1.38
C THR A 315 -2.22 26.94 -2.51
N ILE A 316 -1.63 25.80 -2.86
CA ILE A 316 -2.18 24.82 -3.78
C ILE A 316 -2.93 23.78 -2.95
N THR A 317 -4.23 23.59 -3.21
CA THR A 317 -5.08 22.67 -2.45
C THR A 317 -5.50 21.49 -3.29
N ALA A 318 -5.29 20.27 -2.80
CA ALA A 318 -5.78 19.05 -3.42
C ALA A 318 -7.08 18.54 -2.78
N PRO A 319 -7.99 17.91 -3.55
CA PRO A 319 -8.97 17.01 -2.96
C PRO A 319 -8.27 15.78 -2.37
N ASP A 320 -8.88 15.23 -1.31
CA ASP A 320 -8.43 14.00 -0.66
C ASP A 320 -9.60 13.00 -0.64
N PRO A 321 -9.57 11.94 -1.47
CA PRO A 321 -8.51 11.59 -2.42
C PRO A 321 -8.52 12.43 -3.71
N MET A 322 -7.37 12.49 -4.39
CA MET A 322 -7.23 13.09 -5.72
C MET A 322 -7.90 12.22 -6.80
N THR A 323 -8.81 12.79 -7.60
CA THR A 323 -9.45 12.08 -8.72
C THR A 323 -8.77 12.39 -10.06
N PRO A 324 -8.87 11.50 -11.07
CA PRO A 324 -8.34 11.77 -12.40
C PRO A 324 -8.90 13.06 -13.03
N GLU A 325 -10.17 13.39 -12.80
CA GLU A 325 -10.79 14.62 -13.26
C GLU A 325 -10.19 15.84 -12.58
N ALA A 326 -10.04 15.81 -11.25
CA ALA A 326 -9.42 16.91 -10.50
C ALA A 326 -7.96 17.13 -10.93
N ALA A 327 -7.24 16.04 -11.21
CA ALA A 327 -5.85 16.08 -11.65
C ALA A 327 -5.64 16.84 -12.98
N HIS A 328 -6.66 16.93 -13.86
CA HIS A 328 -6.52 17.62 -15.15
C HIS A 328 -6.15 19.10 -15.03
N GLU A 329 -6.65 19.82 -14.01
CA GLU A 329 -6.30 21.23 -13.85
C GLU A 329 -4.81 21.43 -13.54
N TYR A 330 -4.19 20.49 -12.81
CA TYR A 330 -2.77 20.56 -12.45
C TYR A 330 -1.86 20.30 -13.65
N ILE A 331 -2.26 19.40 -14.55
CA ILE A 331 -1.52 19.15 -15.79
C ILE A 331 -1.57 20.39 -16.70
N ASN A 332 -2.76 21.00 -16.84
CA ASN A 332 -2.89 22.25 -17.59
C ASN A 332 -2.04 23.38 -17.00
N TRP A 333 -1.77 23.37 -15.69
CA TRP A 333 -0.93 24.35 -15.04
C TRP A 333 0.56 24.16 -15.39
N GLU A 334 1.05 22.91 -15.39
CA GLU A 334 2.42 22.61 -15.82
C GLU A 334 2.65 23.01 -17.29
N ASP A 335 1.74 22.65 -18.19
CA ASP A 335 1.78 22.96 -19.63
C ASP A 335 1.96 24.48 -19.94
N LEU A 336 1.61 25.36 -18.99
CA LEU A 336 1.73 26.81 -19.15
C LEU A 336 3.12 27.36 -18.80
N ILE A 337 3.81 26.75 -17.82
CA ILE A 337 4.97 27.36 -17.17
C ILE A 337 6.24 26.52 -17.27
N HIS A 338 6.14 25.19 -17.43
CA HIS A 338 7.27 24.24 -17.46
C HIS A 338 8.29 24.53 -16.35
N ASP A 339 7.83 24.45 -15.09
CA ASP A 339 8.71 24.63 -13.94
C ASP A 339 9.70 23.46 -13.86
N SER A 340 10.98 23.75 -13.63
CA SER A 340 12.02 22.70 -13.65
C SER A 340 11.80 21.57 -12.64
N VAL A 341 11.15 21.85 -11.51
CA VAL A 341 10.81 20.81 -10.52
C VAL A 341 9.66 19.95 -11.02
N MET A 342 8.64 20.54 -11.65
CA MET A 342 7.55 19.80 -12.28
C MET A 342 8.05 18.91 -13.41
N ASP A 343 8.86 19.44 -14.32
CA ASP A 343 9.49 18.67 -15.41
C ASP A 343 10.29 17.49 -14.86
N SER A 344 11.02 17.70 -13.75
CA SER A 344 11.81 16.66 -13.11
C SER A 344 10.95 15.59 -12.44
N LEU A 345 9.80 15.98 -11.86
CA LEU A 345 8.82 15.04 -11.30
C LEU A 345 8.22 14.19 -12.42
N ASP A 346 7.80 14.78 -13.53
CA ASP A 346 7.29 14.06 -14.70
C ASP A 346 8.26 13.01 -15.21
N VAL A 347 9.54 13.39 -15.36
CA VAL A 347 10.60 12.46 -15.80
C VAL A 347 10.79 11.32 -14.81
N ASN A 348 10.74 11.60 -13.50
CA ASN A 348 10.94 10.58 -12.48
C ASN A 348 9.74 9.64 -12.33
N ILE A 349 8.53 10.17 -12.47
CA ILE A 349 7.28 9.39 -12.48
C ILE A 349 7.28 8.47 -13.70
N GLU A 350 7.55 8.99 -14.90
CA GLU A 350 7.66 8.18 -16.13
C GLU A 350 8.72 7.08 -16.00
N ALA A 351 9.90 7.42 -15.46
CA ALA A 351 10.97 6.45 -15.29
C ALA A 351 10.63 5.38 -14.24
N GLY A 352 9.93 5.76 -13.16
CA GLY A 352 9.42 4.85 -12.15
C GLY A 352 8.42 3.88 -12.74
N ASP A 353 7.35 4.40 -13.35
CA ASP A 353 6.30 3.64 -14.02
C ASP A 353 6.87 2.61 -15.01
N HIS A 354 7.74 3.05 -15.92
CA HIS A 354 8.37 2.16 -16.89
C HIS A 354 9.19 1.03 -16.22
N THR A 355 9.92 1.37 -15.15
CA THR A 355 10.72 0.38 -14.40
C THR A 355 9.81 -0.66 -13.75
N GLY A 356 8.81 -0.19 -13.00
CA GLY A 356 7.86 -1.05 -12.30
C GLY A 356 7.09 -1.95 -13.24
N ARG A 357 6.56 -1.38 -14.32
CA ARG A 357 5.81 -2.12 -15.34
C ARG A 357 6.62 -3.23 -15.98
N LYS A 358 7.90 -2.99 -16.23
CA LYS A 358 8.80 -4.04 -16.70
C LYS A 358 8.96 -5.16 -15.68
N GLN A 359 9.07 -4.84 -14.38
CA GLN A 359 9.12 -5.87 -13.34
C GLN A 359 7.82 -6.67 -13.30
N GLY A 360 6.67 -6.01 -13.31
CA GLY A 360 5.37 -6.69 -13.26
C GLY A 360 5.11 -7.59 -14.46
N GLN A 361 5.50 -7.16 -15.67
CA GLN A 361 5.43 -8.00 -16.88
C GLN A 361 6.42 -9.18 -16.87
N SER A 362 7.47 -9.10 -16.06
CA SER A 362 8.50 -10.13 -15.93
C SER A 362 8.27 -11.03 -14.71
N ALA A 363 7.18 -10.83 -13.97
CA ALA A 363 6.83 -11.59 -12.77
C ALA A 363 6.82 -13.10 -13.05
N GLU A 364 7.38 -13.86 -12.13
CA GLU A 364 7.41 -15.31 -12.17
C GLU A 364 6.11 -15.84 -11.56
N VAL A 365 5.25 -16.45 -12.39
CA VAL A 365 3.91 -16.90 -11.97
C VAL A 365 3.68 -18.38 -12.24
N ILE A 366 3.10 -19.06 -11.26
CA ILE A 366 2.68 -20.47 -11.36
C ILE A 366 1.31 -20.52 -12.04
N GLN A 367 1.28 -21.09 -13.25
CA GLN A 367 0.08 -21.19 -14.10
C GLN A 367 -0.94 -22.26 -13.68
#